data_AF-A0A172Q615-F1
#
_entry.id   AF-A0A172Q615-F1
#
_cell.length_a   1.000
_cell.length_b   1.000
_cell.length_c   1.000
_cell.angle_alpha   90.00
_cell.angle_beta   90.00
_cell.angle_gamma   90.00
#
_symmetry.space_group_name_H-M   'P 1'
#
loop_
_entity.id
_entity.type
_entity.pdbx_description
1 polymer ?
#
loop_
_entity_poly.entity_id
_entity_poly.type
_entity_poly.pdbx_seq_one_letter_code
_entity_poly.pdbx_strand_id
1 'polypeptide(L)'
;MKKSIFKASFEESKRIIKPDVLIGNLKENNSMNWSLLNRLFTFFIAGGMSFALIASLLFGMPFILSADAENIRYLSPASARLVGALGQAFFLPNITVFAITIIPSLNVLFPPSNLAKQRLIGFPLFLGLGYCTLVLASCLSSAAAFDRYGTAGLLLQVAVGLVLMVLILYQGWRRTKAVLYSEEYEPLLSAKRLLLIVGAISLFLLLLSGSVFQGLETDLNRHWYSYPLGLVQLLAFVVSGYGFWFITDFFLFQSYYLVKYSREYQSYLEIPDEEWYRNGRKKKRREERRQKKK
;
A
#
# COMPACT_ATOMS: atom_id res chain seq x y z
N MET A 1 23.92 22.69 1.39
CA MET A 1 23.63 21.67 2.44
C MET A 1 22.36 20.92 2.05
N LYS A 2 22.41 19.61 1.77
CA LYS A 2 21.20 18.85 1.35
C LYS A 2 20.17 18.86 2.48
N LYS A 3 19.13 19.70 2.39
CA LYS A 3 18.06 19.78 3.39
C LYS A 3 17.33 18.43 3.50
N SER A 4 16.96 18.05 4.72
CA SER A 4 16.25 16.78 5.01
C SER A 4 14.76 16.94 4.78
N ILE A 5 14.10 15.92 4.22
CA ILE A 5 12.65 15.95 3.88
C ILE A 5 11.72 16.20 5.08
N PHE A 6 12.20 16.09 6.32
CA PHE A 6 11.42 16.37 7.54
C PHE A 6 11.69 17.77 8.15
N LYS A 7 12.67 18.50 7.61
CA LYS A 7 13.12 19.80 8.12
C LYS A 7 12.58 20.99 7.32
N ALA A 8 11.63 20.80 6.41
CA ALA A 8 11.02 21.92 5.71
C ALA A 8 10.22 22.81 6.66
N SER A 9 10.17 24.09 6.31
CA SER A 9 9.33 25.12 6.89
C SER A 9 7.86 24.94 6.49
N PHE A 10 6.97 25.67 7.17
CA PHE A 10 5.54 25.67 6.86
C PHE A 10 5.25 26.09 5.41
N GLU A 11 5.91 27.15 4.92
CA GLU A 11 5.72 27.64 3.55
C GLU A 11 6.20 26.63 2.49
N GLU A 12 7.34 25.99 2.73
CA GLU A 12 7.84 24.91 1.86
C GLU A 12 6.90 23.69 1.88
N SER A 13 6.35 23.32 3.04
CA SER A 13 5.49 22.13 3.16
C SER A 13 4.11 22.31 2.53
N LYS A 14 3.59 23.53 2.35
CA LYS A 14 2.31 23.76 1.63
C LYS A 14 2.31 23.14 0.23
N ARG A 15 3.47 23.08 -0.43
CA ARG A 15 3.63 22.62 -1.81
C ARG A 15 3.30 21.14 -2.02
N ILE A 16 3.46 20.32 -0.98
CA ILE A 16 3.13 18.89 -1.04
C ILE A 16 1.70 18.59 -0.58
N ILE A 17 1.02 19.57 0.04
CA ILE A 17 -0.35 19.42 0.51
C ILE A 17 -1.30 19.85 -0.60
N LYS A 18 -2.28 18.99 -0.89
CA LYS A 18 -3.38 19.29 -1.81
C LYS A 18 -4.63 19.62 -1.00
N PRO A 19 -5.00 20.91 -0.85
CA PRO A 19 -6.12 21.33 0.00
C PRO A 19 -7.43 20.66 -0.38
N ASP A 20 -7.75 20.59 -1.67
CA ASP A 20 -9.03 20.04 -2.15
C ASP A 20 -9.20 18.56 -1.80
N VAL A 21 -8.13 17.77 -2.01
CA VAL A 21 -8.10 16.34 -1.67
C VAL A 21 -8.17 16.14 -0.16
N LEU A 22 -7.52 17.01 0.60
CA LEU A 22 -7.54 16.95 2.06
C LEU A 22 -8.95 17.27 2.58
N ILE A 23 -9.52 18.41 2.21
CA ILE A 23 -10.83 18.89 2.71
C ILE A 23 -11.95 17.93 2.32
N GLY A 24 -11.96 17.41 1.08
CA GLY A 24 -12.94 16.41 0.65
C GLY A 24 -12.90 15.14 1.48
N ASN A 25 -11.70 14.56 1.67
CA ASN A 25 -11.54 13.36 2.50
C ASN A 25 -11.89 13.60 3.99
N LEU A 26 -11.62 14.81 4.50
CA LEU A 26 -11.89 15.18 5.89
C LEU A 26 -13.39 15.35 6.20
N LYS A 27 -14.17 15.88 5.26
CA LYS A 27 -15.61 16.11 5.46
C LYS A 27 -16.44 14.83 5.37
N GLU A 28 -16.13 13.95 4.42
CA GLU A 28 -16.97 12.78 4.13
C GLU A 28 -16.61 11.52 4.94
N ASN A 29 -15.34 11.30 5.26
CA ASN A 29 -14.85 9.97 5.70
C ASN A 29 -14.14 9.94 7.05
N ASN A 30 -14.39 10.94 7.91
CA ASN A 30 -13.76 11.01 9.21
C ASN A 30 -14.49 10.19 10.27
N SER A 31 -13.85 9.12 10.77
CA SER A 31 -14.40 8.29 11.86
C SER A 31 -14.71 9.09 13.13
N MET A 32 -14.05 10.23 13.37
CA MET A 32 -14.35 11.17 14.47
C MET A 32 -15.79 11.72 14.40
N ASN A 33 -16.37 11.80 13.21
CA ASN A 33 -17.72 12.31 12.97
C ASN A 33 -18.79 11.20 13.04
N TRP A 34 -18.39 9.93 12.98
CA TRP A 34 -19.31 8.80 13.00
C TRP A 34 -19.87 8.52 14.40
N SER A 35 -21.08 7.95 14.46
CA SER A 35 -21.70 7.45 15.69
C SER A 35 -20.90 6.26 16.27
N LEU A 36 -21.04 6.01 17.57
CA LEU A 36 -20.39 4.86 18.22
C LEU A 36 -20.81 3.53 17.55
N LEU A 37 -22.10 3.40 17.22
CA LEU A 37 -22.65 2.22 16.58
C LEU A 37 -22.01 1.99 15.21
N ASN A 38 -21.87 3.05 14.39
CA ASN A 38 -21.20 2.94 13.09
C ASN A 38 -19.73 2.54 13.25
N ARG A 39 -19.01 3.08 14.25
CA ARG A 39 -17.62 2.68 14.51
C ARG A 39 -17.49 1.22 14.93
N LEU A 40 -18.38 0.74 15.80
CA LEU A 40 -18.40 -0.66 16.23
C LEU A 40 -18.73 -1.58 15.04
N PHE A 41 -19.74 -1.23 14.25
CA PHE A 41 -20.10 -1.97 13.05
C PHE A 41 -18.94 -2.01 12.05
N THR A 42 -18.34 -0.86 11.72
CA THR A 42 -17.20 -0.82 10.80
C THR A 42 -16.00 -1.60 11.33
N PHE A 43 -15.71 -1.55 12.62
CA PHE A 43 -14.57 -2.27 13.18
C PHE A 43 -14.79 -3.78 13.20
N PHE A 44 -15.90 -4.25 13.78
CA PHE A 44 -16.15 -5.68 13.98
C PHE A 44 -16.64 -6.40 12.72
N ILE A 45 -17.54 -5.78 11.96
CA ILE A 45 -18.13 -6.42 10.78
C ILE A 45 -17.24 -6.18 9.57
N ALA A 46 -17.13 -4.94 9.11
CA ALA A 46 -16.38 -4.64 7.88
C ALA A 46 -14.88 -4.90 8.06
N GLY A 47 -14.29 -4.40 9.15
CA GLY A 47 -12.90 -4.60 9.51
C GLY A 47 -12.63 -6.07 9.79
N GLY A 48 -13.42 -6.71 10.66
CA GLY A 48 -13.30 -8.13 10.98
C GLY A 48 -13.35 -9.04 9.75
N MET A 49 -14.33 -8.85 8.85
CA MET A 49 -14.42 -9.62 7.60
C MET A 49 -13.19 -9.40 6.70
N SER A 50 -12.74 -8.14 6.55
CA SER A 50 -11.59 -7.81 5.72
C SER A 50 -10.30 -8.43 6.28
N PHE A 51 -10.07 -8.32 7.59
CA PHE A 51 -8.92 -8.92 8.26
C PHE A 51 -8.97 -10.44 8.22
N ALA A 52 -10.13 -11.05 8.41
CA ALA A 52 -10.31 -12.49 8.31
C ALA A 52 -10.01 -13.00 6.89
N LEU A 53 -10.49 -12.29 5.85
CA LEU A 53 -10.18 -12.64 4.47
C LEU A 53 -8.68 -12.56 4.19
N ILE A 54 -8.04 -11.45 4.59
CA ILE A 54 -6.59 -11.27 4.42
C ILE A 54 -5.83 -12.35 5.18
N ALA A 55 -6.20 -12.66 6.42
CA ALA A 55 -5.55 -13.71 7.22
C ALA A 55 -5.70 -15.09 6.57
N SER A 56 -6.90 -15.44 6.10
CA SER A 56 -7.16 -16.71 5.41
C SER A 56 -6.33 -16.85 4.13
N LEU A 57 -6.21 -15.78 3.35
CA LEU A 57 -5.40 -15.80 2.13
C LEU A 57 -3.90 -15.80 2.44
N LEU A 58 -3.45 -15.06 3.46
CA LEU A 58 -2.03 -14.85 3.74
C LEU A 58 -1.42 -16.03 4.48
N PHE A 59 -2.21 -16.67 5.36
CA PHE A 59 -1.76 -17.79 6.19
C PHE A 59 -2.39 -19.11 5.74
N GLY A 60 -3.69 -19.17 5.48
CA GLY A 60 -4.37 -20.43 5.16
C GLY A 60 -4.09 -20.96 3.76
N MET A 61 -4.26 -20.11 2.74
CA MET A 61 -4.15 -20.50 1.33
C MET A 61 -2.81 -21.19 1.00
N PRO A 62 -1.63 -20.71 1.41
CA PRO A 62 -0.38 -21.36 1.06
C PRO A 62 -0.26 -22.80 1.56
N PHE A 63 -0.73 -23.08 2.79
CA PHE A 63 -0.70 -24.43 3.33
C PHE A 63 -1.71 -25.35 2.65
N ILE A 64 -2.92 -24.86 2.37
CA ILE A 64 -3.97 -25.64 1.70
C ILE A 64 -3.51 -26.02 0.28
N LEU A 65 -3.02 -25.05 -0.49
CA LEU A 65 -2.53 -25.32 -1.85
C LEU A 65 -1.37 -26.31 -1.86
N SER A 66 -0.44 -26.19 -0.92
CA SER A 66 0.69 -27.11 -0.85
C SER A 66 0.30 -28.52 -0.39
N ALA A 67 -0.69 -28.65 0.47
CA ALA A 67 -1.16 -29.94 0.97
C ALA A 67 -1.94 -30.72 -0.11
N ASP A 68 -2.73 -30.00 -0.92
CA ASP A 68 -3.57 -30.58 -1.97
C ASP A 68 -2.97 -30.43 -3.38
N ALA A 69 -1.64 -30.31 -3.45
CA ALA A 69 -0.90 -29.95 -4.66
C ALA A 69 -1.20 -30.84 -5.88
N GLU A 70 -1.54 -32.10 -5.66
CA GLU A 70 -1.79 -33.09 -6.72
C GLU A 70 -3.22 -33.00 -7.31
N ASN A 71 -4.17 -32.42 -6.57
CA ASN A 71 -5.57 -32.32 -7.01
C ASN A 71 -5.90 -30.96 -7.65
N ILE A 72 -4.93 -30.04 -7.71
CA ILE A 72 -5.12 -28.72 -8.32
C ILE A 72 -5.04 -28.84 -9.85
N ARG A 73 -6.15 -28.53 -10.52
CA ARG A 73 -6.27 -28.67 -11.98
C ARG A 73 -5.38 -27.70 -12.79
N TYR A 74 -5.21 -26.47 -12.32
CA TYR A 74 -4.63 -25.38 -13.12
C TYR A 74 -3.19 -25.01 -12.76
N LEU A 75 -2.63 -25.56 -11.68
CA LEU A 75 -1.23 -25.36 -11.30
C LEU A 75 -0.51 -26.68 -11.29
N SER A 76 0.80 -26.66 -11.59
CA SER A 76 1.61 -27.85 -11.33
C SER A 76 1.71 -28.13 -9.82
N PRO A 77 1.90 -29.39 -9.41
CA PRO A 77 2.20 -29.72 -8.02
C PRO A 77 3.45 -29.00 -7.51
N ALA A 78 4.42 -28.73 -8.39
CA ALA A 78 5.64 -27.99 -8.04
C ALA A 78 5.34 -26.52 -7.71
N SER A 79 4.48 -25.85 -8.50
CA SER A 79 4.01 -24.50 -8.21
C SER A 79 3.22 -24.41 -6.91
N ALA A 80 2.33 -25.38 -6.66
CA ALA A 80 1.57 -25.42 -5.42
C ALA A 80 2.48 -25.57 -4.18
N ARG A 81 3.51 -26.43 -4.27
CA ARG A 81 4.55 -26.56 -3.24
C ARG A 81 5.41 -25.30 -3.10
N LEU A 82 5.73 -24.61 -4.20
CA LEU A 82 6.42 -23.31 -4.17
C LEU A 82 5.62 -22.29 -3.36
N VAL A 83 4.31 -22.19 -3.59
CA VAL A 83 3.44 -21.30 -2.82
C VAL A 83 3.48 -21.67 -1.33
N GLY A 84 3.44 -22.96 -0.99
CA GLY A 84 3.61 -23.44 0.38
C GLY A 84 4.93 -23.01 1.02
N ALA A 85 6.04 -23.18 0.29
CA ALA A 85 7.37 -22.79 0.76
C ALA A 85 7.48 -21.27 0.96
N LEU A 86 6.91 -20.47 0.06
CA LEU A 86 6.83 -19.01 0.21
C LEU A 86 5.98 -18.63 1.43
N GLY A 87 4.83 -19.29 1.63
CA GLY A 87 3.98 -19.09 2.81
C GLY A 87 4.71 -19.35 4.12
N GLN A 88 5.50 -20.43 4.18
CA GLN A 88 6.35 -20.75 5.34
C GLN A 88 7.46 -19.71 5.54
N ALA A 89 8.18 -19.35 4.47
CA ALA A 89 9.28 -18.40 4.53
C ALA A 89 8.82 -17.01 5.02
N PHE A 90 7.65 -16.56 4.59
CA PHE A 90 7.08 -15.27 4.98
C PHE A 90 6.19 -15.33 6.22
N PHE A 91 6.03 -16.48 6.88
CA PHE A 91 5.10 -16.63 8.02
C PHE A 91 5.38 -15.64 9.16
N LEU A 92 6.63 -15.60 9.65
CA LEU A 92 7.03 -14.70 10.75
C LEU A 92 6.93 -13.21 10.35
N PRO A 93 7.46 -12.76 9.19
CA PRO A 93 7.25 -11.41 8.70
C PRO A 93 5.76 -11.04 8.58
N ASN A 94 4.94 -11.94 8.02
CA ASN A 94 3.52 -11.72 7.80
C ASN A 94 2.76 -11.55 9.12
N ILE A 95 2.99 -12.41 10.12
CA ILE A 95 2.38 -12.24 11.45
C ILE A 95 2.76 -10.91 12.07
N THR A 96 4.04 -10.54 11.98
CA THR A 96 4.55 -9.29 12.56
C THR A 96 3.87 -8.08 11.93
N VAL A 97 3.84 -8.01 10.60
CA VAL A 97 3.20 -6.90 9.88
C VAL A 97 1.69 -6.90 10.12
N PHE A 98 1.05 -8.07 10.12
CA PHE A 98 -0.39 -8.18 10.37
C PHE A 98 -0.76 -7.68 11.77
N ALA A 99 0.01 -8.03 12.80
CA ALA A 99 -0.16 -7.52 14.17
C ALA A 99 0.01 -5.98 14.24
N ILE A 100 1.05 -5.45 13.58
CA ILE A 100 1.28 -4.00 13.47
C ILE A 100 0.13 -3.30 12.73
N THR A 101 -0.55 -3.98 11.82
CA THR A 101 -1.69 -3.44 11.05
C THR A 101 -2.97 -3.36 11.91
N ILE A 102 -3.17 -4.30 12.84
CA ILE A 102 -4.35 -4.33 13.71
C ILE A 102 -4.30 -3.22 14.76
N ILE A 103 -3.14 -2.91 15.34
CA ILE A 103 -3.05 -1.93 16.42
C ILE A 103 -3.60 -0.55 16.00
N PRO A 104 -3.22 0.03 14.84
CA PRO A 104 -3.79 1.27 14.35
C PRO A 104 -5.27 1.19 13.98
N SER A 105 -5.81 0.01 13.62
CA SER A 105 -7.23 -0.13 13.28
C SER A 105 -8.14 0.11 14.50
N LEU A 106 -7.63 -0.08 15.73
CA LEU A 106 -8.33 0.29 16.97
C LEU A 106 -8.65 1.79 17.05
N ASN A 107 -7.95 2.64 16.31
CA ASN A 107 -8.27 4.08 16.24
C ASN A 107 -9.59 4.35 15.50
N VAL A 108 -10.17 3.38 14.80
CA VAL A 108 -11.55 3.49 14.31
C VAL A 108 -12.54 3.56 15.48
N LEU A 109 -12.31 2.77 16.54
CA LEU A 109 -13.14 2.80 17.75
C LEU A 109 -12.87 4.06 18.58
N PHE A 110 -11.59 4.36 18.78
CA PHE A 110 -11.13 5.48 19.60
C PHE A 110 -10.33 6.49 18.76
N PRO A 111 -10.98 7.26 17.88
CA PRO A 111 -10.27 8.20 17.04
C PRO A 111 -9.58 9.27 17.89
N PRO A 112 -8.32 9.60 17.55
CA PRO A 112 -7.56 10.61 18.25
C PRO A 112 -8.25 11.97 18.13
N SER A 113 -7.91 12.88 19.03
CA SER A 113 -8.59 14.16 19.15
C SER A 113 -8.29 15.16 18.03
N ASN A 114 -7.32 14.87 17.16
CA ASN A 114 -6.85 15.74 16.08
C ASN A 114 -6.76 14.94 14.78
N LEU A 115 -7.33 15.50 13.71
CA LEU A 115 -7.32 14.97 12.35
C LEU A 115 -5.93 14.64 11.81
N ALA A 116 -4.96 15.54 11.99
CA ALA A 116 -3.60 15.35 11.51
C ALA A 116 -2.96 14.10 12.15
N LYS A 117 -3.20 13.91 13.46
CA LYS A 117 -2.72 12.73 14.18
C LYS A 117 -3.41 11.45 13.71
N GLN A 118 -4.71 11.50 13.45
CA GLN A 118 -5.46 10.37 12.91
C GLN A 118 -4.87 9.89 11.58
N ARG A 119 -4.56 10.83 10.68
CA ARG A 119 -3.99 10.51 9.37
C ARG A 119 -2.58 9.92 9.48
N LEU A 120 -1.74 10.46 10.35
CA LEU A 120 -0.39 9.91 10.60
C LEU A 120 -0.47 8.49 11.18
N ILE A 121 -1.40 8.23 12.11
CA ILE A 121 -1.62 6.90 12.68
C ILE A 121 -2.19 5.93 11.64
N GLY A 122 -2.85 6.42 10.59
CA GLY A 122 -3.25 5.60 9.43
C GLY A 122 -2.07 5.04 8.64
N PHE A 123 -0.87 5.63 8.72
CA PHE A 123 0.31 5.15 7.98
C PHE A 123 0.64 3.66 8.22
N PRO A 124 0.85 3.18 9.46
CA PRO A 124 1.12 1.76 9.72
C PRO A 124 -0.02 0.84 9.26
N LEU A 125 -1.28 1.27 9.30
CA LEU A 125 -2.42 0.49 8.77
C LEU A 125 -2.29 0.26 7.26
N PHE A 126 -2.17 1.34 6.48
CA PHE A 126 -2.12 1.25 5.03
C PHE A 126 -0.81 0.64 4.53
N LEU A 127 0.30 0.90 5.22
CA LEU A 127 1.58 0.28 4.92
C LEU A 127 1.52 -1.24 5.11
N GLY A 128 0.96 -1.70 6.22
CA GLY A 128 0.82 -3.12 6.52
C GLY A 128 -0.16 -3.83 5.58
N LEU A 129 -1.30 -3.22 5.26
CA LEU A 129 -2.22 -3.73 4.23
C LEU A 129 -1.53 -3.82 2.86
N GLY A 130 -0.80 -2.77 2.46
CA GLY A 130 -0.05 -2.76 1.19
C GLY A 130 1.00 -3.88 1.12
N TYR A 131 1.69 -4.16 2.23
CA TYR A 131 2.60 -5.29 2.35
C TYR A 131 1.87 -6.64 2.22
N CYS A 132 0.78 -6.85 2.95
CA CYS A 132 0.00 -8.09 2.85
C CYS A 132 -0.48 -8.32 1.40
N THR A 133 -0.98 -7.28 0.73
CA THR A 133 -1.39 -7.37 -0.68
C THR A 133 -0.21 -7.70 -1.60
N LEU A 134 0.97 -7.09 -1.41
CA LEU A 134 2.16 -7.43 -2.18
C LEU A 134 2.55 -8.89 -2.02
N VAL A 135 2.57 -9.42 -0.79
CA VAL A 135 2.92 -10.83 -0.52
C VAL A 135 1.90 -11.76 -1.17
N LEU A 136 0.60 -11.50 -1.01
CA LEU A 136 -0.46 -12.29 -1.63
C LEU A 136 -0.35 -12.31 -3.16
N ALA A 137 -0.22 -11.13 -3.76
CA ALA A 137 -0.05 -11.00 -5.20
C ALA A 137 1.19 -11.77 -5.65
N SER A 138 2.32 -11.58 -4.96
CA SER A 138 3.58 -12.23 -5.27
C SER A 138 3.51 -13.75 -5.14
N CYS A 139 2.85 -14.30 -4.12
CA CYS A 139 2.69 -15.74 -3.97
C CYS A 139 1.94 -16.34 -5.16
N LEU A 140 0.81 -15.73 -5.54
CA LEU A 140 -0.03 -16.21 -6.63
C LEU A 140 0.64 -16.03 -8.00
N SER A 141 1.22 -14.86 -8.27
CA SER A 141 1.88 -14.62 -9.56
C SER A 141 3.21 -15.33 -9.69
N SER A 142 3.90 -15.64 -8.58
CA SER A 142 5.10 -16.48 -8.63
C SER A 142 4.78 -17.90 -9.06
N ALA A 143 3.63 -18.44 -8.65
CA ALA A 143 3.17 -19.75 -9.09
C ALA A 143 2.91 -19.78 -10.61
N ALA A 144 2.20 -18.77 -11.13
CA ALA A 144 1.96 -18.63 -12.56
C ALA A 144 3.26 -18.42 -13.36
N ALA A 145 4.18 -17.60 -12.84
CA ALA A 145 5.47 -17.34 -13.47
C ALA A 145 6.38 -18.58 -13.45
N PHE A 146 6.35 -19.36 -12.36
CA PHE A 146 7.10 -20.61 -12.23
C PHE A 146 6.59 -21.67 -13.20
N ASP A 147 5.28 -21.87 -13.27
CA ASP A 147 4.70 -22.79 -14.25
C ASP A 147 5.08 -22.38 -15.67
N ARG A 148 4.99 -21.11 -16.04
CA ARG A 148 5.19 -20.68 -17.43
C ARG A 148 6.64 -20.54 -17.86
N TYR A 149 7.48 -19.94 -17.01
CA TYR A 149 8.85 -19.55 -17.35
C TYR A 149 9.91 -20.29 -16.51
N GLY A 150 9.48 -21.29 -15.74
CA GLY A 150 10.35 -22.07 -14.87
C GLY A 150 11.01 -21.24 -13.77
N THR A 151 11.97 -21.87 -13.10
CA THR A 151 12.70 -21.25 -11.97
C THR A 151 13.50 -20.02 -12.43
N ALA A 152 14.22 -20.13 -13.54
CA ALA A 152 15.08 -19.05 -14.01
C ALA A 152 14.28 -17.81 -14.45
N GLY A 153 13.12 -18.01 -15.10
CA GLY A 153 12.25 -16.92 -15.50
C GLY A 153 11.61 -16.23 -14.30
N LEU A 154 11.16 -17.01 -13.30
CA LEU A 154 10.66 -16.47 -12.04
C LEU A 154 11.73 -15.61 -11.33
N LEU A 155 12.95 -16.15 -11.16
CA LEU A 155 14.05 -15.43 -10.48
C LEU A 155 14.39 -14.13 -11.19
N LEU A 156 14.43 -14.12 -12.53
CA LEU A 156 14.63 -12.91 -13.32
C LEU A 156 13.53 -11.88 -13.06
N GLN A 157 12.26 -12.29 -13.07
CA GLN A 157 11.14 -11.40 -12.80
C GLN A 157 11.17 -10.83 -11.38
N VAL A 158 11.54 -11.64 -10.38
CA VAL A 158 11.69 -11.18 -8.99
C VAL A 158 12.85 -10.19 -8.86
N ALA A 159 14.02 -10.52 -9.41
CA ALA A 159 15.19 -9.65 -9.34
C ALA A 159 14.93 -8.29 -10.00
N VAL A 160 14.41 -8.28 -11.22
CA VAL A 160 14.13 -7.02 -11.92
C VAL A 160 12.95 -6.28 -11.29
N GLY A 161 11.90 -6.99 -10.87
CA GLY A 161 10.76 -6.40 -10.18
C GLY A 161 11.15 -5.68 -8.90
N LEU A 162 11.99 -6.28 -8.06
CA LEU A 162 12.52 -5.66 -6.84
C LEU A 162 13.37 -4.42 -7.16
N VAL A 163 14.25 -4.49 -8.16
CA VAL A 163 15.05 -3.34 -8.60
C VAL A 163 14.14 -2.18 -9.06
N LEU A 164 13.15 -2.47 -9.90
CA LEU A 164 12.19 -1.47 -10.37
C LEU A 164 11.41 -0.87 -9.20
N MET A 165 10.94 -1.70 -8.27
CA MET A 165 10.21 -1.25 -7.09
C MET A 165 11.06 -0.28 -6.24
N VAL A 166 12.32 -0.63 -5.96
CA VAL A 166 13.25 0.25 -5.21
C VAL A 166 13.49 1.56 -5.95
N LEU A 167 13.67 1.52 -7.28
CA LEU A 167 13.86 2.72 -8.08
C LEU A 167 12.63 3.63 -8.08
N ILE A 168 11.42 3.06 -8.16
CA ILE A 168 10.14 3.81 -8.06
C ILE A 168 10.05 4.49 -6.70
N LEU A 169 10.34 3.78 -5.60
CA LEU A 169 10.32 4.35 -4.25
C LEU A 169 11.34 5.47 -4.08
N TYR A 170 12.57 5.26 -4.54
CA TYR A 170 13.63 6.27 -4.50
C TYR A 170 13.28 7.51 -5.32
N GLN A 171 12.71 7.30 -6.50
CA GLN A 171 12.22 8.35 -7.37
C GLN A 171 11.08 9.14 -6.69
N GLY A 172 10.14 8.44 -6.05
CA GLY A 172 9.07 9.03 -5.27
C GLY A 172 9.59 9.94 -4.17
N TRP A 173 10.54 9.46 -3.37
CA TRP A 173 11.21 10.25 -2.32
C TRP A 173 11.92 11.50 -2.89
N ARG A 174 12.68 11.34 -3.98
CA ARG A 174 13.34 12.48 -4.65
C ARG A 174 12.34 13.51 -5.15
N ARG A 175 11.23 13.05 -5.73
CA ARG A 175 10.16 13.92 -6.22
C ARG A 175 9.53 14.72 -5.08
N THR A 176 9.11 14.06 -4.00
CA THR A 176 8.50 14.75 -2.85
C THR A 176 9.47 15.77 -2.27
N LYS A 177 10.75 15.43 -2.15
CA LYS A 177 11.79 16.36 -1.70
C LYS A 177 11.94 17.57 -2.63
N ALA A 178 12.00 17.34 -3.94
CA ALA A 178 12.15 18.42 -4.91
C ALA A 178 10.95 19.37 -4.92
N VAL A 179 9.73 18.84 -4.82
CA VAL A 179 8.50 19.65 -4.67
C VAL A 179 8.55 20.53 -3.42
N LEU A 180 9.00 19.96 -2.30
CA LEU A 180 9.13 20.66 -1.02
C LEU A 180 10.05 21.88 -1.14
N TYR A 181 11.22 21.71 -1.76
CA TYR A 181 12.25 22.73 -1.84
C TYR A 181 12.24 23.54 -3.15
N SER A 182 11.31 23.28 -4.07
CA SER A 182 11.32 23.84 -5.43
C SER A 182 12.66 23.63 -6.14
N GLU A 183 13.23 22.45 -5.96
CA GLU A 183 14.40 22.00 -6.70
C GLU A 183 13.94 21.42 -8.05
N GLU A 184 14.78 21.55 -9.08
CA GLU A 184 14.55 20.88 -10.34
C GLU A 184 14.56 19.36 -10.14
N TYR A 185 13.61 18.69 -10.79
CA TYR A 185 13.42 17.25 -10.66
C TYR A 185 13.35 16.60 -12.03
N GLU A 186 14.33 15.75 -12.29
CA GLU A 186 14.31 14.85 -13.43
C GLU A 186 14.00 13.42 -12.98
N PRO A 187 12.97 12.79 -13.56
CA PRO A 187 12.60 11.42 -13.24
C PRO A 187 13.68 10.44 -13.73
N LEU A 188 14.17 9.59 -12.82
CA LEU A 188 15.10 8.49 -13.16
C LEU A 188 14.44 7.50 -14.14
N LEU A 189 13.23 7.06 -13.80
CA LEU A 189 12.35 6.28 -14.68
C LEU A 189 11.19 7.17 -15.15
N SER A 190 11.21 7.52 -16.43
CA SER A 190 10.00 8.03 -17.09
C SER A 190 9.04 6.86 -17.34
N ALA A 191 7.74 7.14 -17.46
CA ALA A 191 6.75 6.12 -17.78
C ALA A 191 7.09 5.37 -19.08
N LYS A 192 7.65 6.10 -20.07
CA LYS A 192 8.15 5.51 -21.33
C LYS A 192 9.29 4.52 -21.08
N ARG A 193 10.30 4.89 -20.27
CA ARG A 193 11.43 4.00 -19.94
C ARG A 193 10.96 2.78 -19.15
N LEU A 194 10.06 2.96 -18.19
CA LEU A 194 9.50 1.85 -17.42
C LEU A 194 8.74 0.87 -18.32
N LEU A 195 7.89 1.38 -19.20
CA LEU A 195 7.16 0.56 -20.17
C LEU A 195 8.11 -0.17 -21.12
N LEU A 196 9.17 0.49 -21.60
CA LEU A 196 10.20 -0.15 -22.42
C LEU A 196 10.94 -1.27 -21.67
N ILE A 197 11.33 -1.04 -20.42
CA ILE A 197 12.03 -2.07 -19.62
C ILE A 197 11.10 -3.26 -19.37
N VAL A 198 9.88 -3.02 -18.89
CA VAL A 198 8.89 -4.07 -18.63
C VAL A 198 8.54 -4.81 -19.91
N GLY A 199 8.35 -4.08 -21.02
CA GLY A 199 8.05 -4.64 -22.33
C GLY A 199 9.20 -5.46 -22.91
N ALA A 200 10.44 -4.99 -22.80
CA ALA A 200 11.63 -5.71 -23.27
C ALA A 200 11.85 -7.01 -22.49
N ILE A 201 11.70 -6.98 -21.16
CA ILE A 201 11.83 -8.18 -20.31
C ILE A 201 10.69 -9.16 -20.62
N SER A 202 9.47 -8.66 -20.78
CA SER A 202 8.33 -9.48 -21.16
C SER A 202 8.58 -10.16 -22.50
N LEU A 203 8.99 -9.41 -23.52
CA LEU A 203 9.34 -9.96 -24.84
C LEU A 203 10.47 -10.99 -24.75
N PHE A 204 11.52 -10.71 -23.98
CA PHE A 204 12.64 -11.61 -23.76
C PHE A 204 12.18 -12.94 -23.15
N LEU A 205 11.35 -12.90 -22.11
CA LEU A 205 10.79 -14.08 -21.47
C LEU A 205 9.87 -14.86 -22.42
N LEU A 206 9.04 -14.16 -23.21
CA LEU A 206 8.16 -14.78 -24.21
C LEU A 206 8.97 -15.55 -25.25
N LEU A 207 9.97 -14.90 -25.87
CA LEU A 207 10.80 -15.49 -26.92
C LEU A 207 11.61 -16.69 -26.44
N LEU A 208 12.09 -16.65 -25.19
CA LEU A 208 12.92 -17.70 -24.62
C LEU A 208 12.11 -18.77 -23.85
N SER A 209 10.79 -18.63 -23.73
CA SER A 209 9.92 -19.60 -23.03
C SER A 209 9.87 -20.97 -23.69
N GLY A 210 10.03 -21.05 -25.01
CA GLY A 210 10.03 -22.33 -25.73
C GLY A 210 11.37 -23.09 -25.70
N SER A 211 12.44 -22.44 -25.24
CA SER A 211 13.81 -22.98 -25.35
C SER A 211 14.53 -23.00 -24.00
N VAL A 212 14.82 -21.83 -23.43
CA VAL A 212 15.65 -21.63 -22.23
C VAL A 212 14.81 -21.74 -20.95
N PHE A 213 13.62 -21.12 -20.97
CA PHE A 213 12.70 -21.09 -19.83
C PHE A 213 11.62 -22.14 -20.05
N GLN A 214 12.00 -23.41 -20.08
CA GLN A 214 11.06 -24.53 -20.20
C GLN A 214 10.14 -24.54 -18.98
N GLY A 215 8.94 -23.96 -19.16
CA GLY A 215 7.87 -24.04 -18.17
C GLY A 215 7.42 -25.48 -17.94
N LEU A 216 6.73 -25.72 -16.84
CA LEU A 216 6.16 -27.03 -16.54
C LEU A 216 4.99 -27.33 -17.47
N GLU A 217 4.78 -28.60 -17.82
CA GLU A 217 3.56 -29.00 -18.52
C GLU A 217 2.37 -28.93 -17.56
N THR A 218 1.46 -27.99 -17.80
CA THR A 218 0.21 -27.82 -17.04
C THR A 218 -0.94 -27.55 -17.99
N ASP A 219 -2.17 -27.86 -17.57
CA ASP A 219 -3.37 -27.52 -18.33
C ASP A 219 -3.48 -26.00 -18.57
N LEU A 220 -2.99 -25.19 -17.63
CA LEU A 220 -2.89 -23.74 -17.79
C LEU A 220 -1.96 -23.37 -18.95
N ASN A 221 -0.77 -23.97 -19.01
CA ASN A 221 0.25 -23.68 -20.02
C ASN A 221 -0.11 -24.13 -21.44
N ARG A 222 -1.14 -24.98 -21.60
CA ARG A 222 -1.73 -25.30 -22.91
C ARG A 222 -2.44 -24.11 -23.55
N HIS A 223 -2.84 -23.12 -22.74
CA HIS A 223 -3.57 -21.96 -23.22
C HIS A 223 -2.67 -20.74 -23.40
N TRP A 224 -2.95 -19.93 -24.42
CA TRP A 224 -2.19 -18.72 -24.74
C TRP A 224 -2.20 -17.67 -23.61
N TYR A 225 -3.24 -17.66 -22.76
CA TYR A 225 -3.35 -16.69 -21.67
C TYR A 225 -2.41 -17.01 -20.49
N SER A 226 -1.76 -18.19 -20.45
CA SER A 226 -0.72 -18.50 -19.46
C SER A 226 0.49 -17.57 -19.56
N TYR A 227 0.81 -17.10 -20.77
CA TYR A 227 1.92 -16.18 -21.02
C TYR A 227 1.76 -14.83 -20.30
N PRO A 228 0.66 -14.07 -20.51
CA PRO A 228 0.46 -12.83 -19.77
C PRO A 228 0.26 -13.06 -18.27
N LEU A 229 -0.38 -14.17 -17.85
CA LEU A 229 -0.51 -14.51 -16.42
C LEU A 229 0.85 -14.71 -15.74
N GLY A 230 1.78 -15.39 -16.41
CA GLY A 230 3.14 -15.57 -15.91
C GLY A 230 3.96 -14.28 -15.84
N LEU A 231 3.53 -13.19 -16.48
CA LEU A 231 4.18 -11.87 -16.41
C LEU A 231 3.61 -10.97 -15.30
N VAL A 232 2.51 -11.40 -14.66
CA VAL A 232 1.85 -10.64 -13.59
C VAL A 232 2.80 -10.37 -12.43
N GLN A 233 3.78 -11.24 -12.17
CA GLN A 233 4.75 -11.05 -11.09
C GLN A 233 5.54 -9.75 -11.26
N LEU A 234 6.02 -9.47 -12.47
CA LEU A 234 6.74 -8.22 -12.76
C LEU A 234 5.82 -6.99 -12.59
N LEU A 235 4.57 -7.09 -13.05
CA LEU A 235 3.58 -6.03 -12.90
C LEU A 235 3.21 -5.79 -11.43
N ALA A 236 3.10 -6.86 -10.63
CA ALA A 236 2.80 -6.78 -9.20
C ALA A 236 3.83 -5.90 -8.48
N PHE A 237 5.12 -6.10 -8.73
CA PHE A 237 6.17 -5.25 -8.14
C PHE A 237 6.08 -3.78 -8.56
N VAL A 238 5.79 -3.52 -9.85
CA VAL A 238 5.64 -2.13 -10.35
C VAL A 238 4.45 -1.45 -9.69
N VAL A 239 3.28 -2.10 -9.69
CA VAL A 239 2.06 -1.57 -9.09
C VAL A 239 2.25 -1.35 -7.59
N SER A 240 2.84 -2.33 -6.88
CA SER A 240 3.17 -2.18 -5.46
C SER A 240 4.16 -1.05 -5.20
N GLY A 241 5.17 -0.86 -6.05
CA GLY A 241 6.11 0.27 -5.93
C GLY A 241 5.41 1.62 -5.98
N TYR A 242 4.49 1.80 -6.94
CA TYR A 242 3.66 3.01 -7.00
C TYR A 242 2.69 3.12 -5.81
N GLY A 243 2.11 2.01 -5.36
CA GLY A 243 1.24 1.96 -4.19
C GLY A 243 1.95 2.38 -2.90
N PHE A 244 3.14 1.83 -2.62
CA PHE A 244 3.96 2.20 -1.48
C PHE A 244 4.46 3.64 -1.55
N TRP A 245 4.83 4.13 -2.74
CA TRP A 245 5.15 5.54 -2.92
C TRP A 245 3.94 6.42 -2.59
N PHE A 246 2.74 6.09 -3.07
CA PHE A 246 1.53 6.82 -2.73
C PHE A 246 1.24 6.80 -1.22
N ILE A 247 1.36 5.65 -0.56
CA ILE A 247 1.16 5.51 0.89
C ILE A 247 2.16 6.38 1.66
N THR A 248 3.43 6.37 1.27
CA THR A 248 4.47 7.18 1.94
C THR A 248 4.29 8.68 1.70
N ASP A 249 3.98 9.11 0.47
CA ASP A 249 3.71 10.53 0.20
C ASP A 249 2.50 11.04 0.98
N PHE A 250 1.39 10.29 0.91
CA PHE A 250 0.11 10.73 1.45
C PHE A 250 -0.01 10.54 2.97
N PHE A 251 0.36 9.38 3.51
CA PHE A 251 0.16 9.06 4.92
C PHE A 251 1.37 9.38 5.81
N LEU A 252 2.59 9.37 5.28
CA LEU A 252 3.79 9.71 6.06
C LEU A 252 4.17 11.18 5.88
N PHE A 253 4.57 11.61 4.68
CA PHE A 253 5.14 12.95 4.49
C PHE A 253 4.10 14.06 4.68
N GLN A 254 2.97 14.02 3.98
CA GLN A 254 1.93 15.04 4.14
C GLN A 254 1.38 15.08 5.57
N SER A 255 1.08 13.92 6.17
CA SER A 255 0.57 13.85 7.55
C SER A 255 1.57 14.34 8.59
N TYR A 256 2.87 14.06 8.40
CA TYR A 256 3.92 14.56 9.29
C TYR A 256 3.89 16.08 9.37
N TYR A 257 3.78 16.76 8.22
CA TYR A 257 3.71 18.22 8.17
C TYR A 257 2.40 18.78 8.71
N LEU A 258 1.27 18.09 8.46
CA LEU A 258 -0.02 18.43 9.07
C LEU A 258 0.04 18.33 10.60
N VAL A 259 0.77 17.37 11.15
CA VAL A 259 0.94 17.25 12.62
C VAL A 259 1.91 18.30 13.14
N LYS A 260 3.04 18.52 12.45
CA LYS A 260 4.09 19.46 12.85
C LYS A 260 3.59 20.91 12.90
N TYR A 261 2.87 21.34 11.86
CA TYR A 261 2.32 22.70 11.71
C TYR A 261 0.79 22.70 11.86
N SER A 262 0.27 21.97 12.85
CA SER A 262 -1.16 21.69 12.93
C SER A 262 -2.03 22.94 13.09
N ARG A 263 -1.55 24.00 13.76
CA ARG A 263 -2.33 25.24 13.91
C ARG A 263 -2.26 26.09 12.65
N GLU A 264 -1.08 26.21 12.07
CA GLU A 264 -0.88 26.99 10.85
C GLU A 264 -1.66 26.37 9.68
N TYR A 265 -1.71 25.04 9.57
CA TYR A 265 -2.52 24.36 8.57
C TYR A 265 -4.01 24.48 8.80
N GLN A 266 -4.46 24.41 10.06
CA GLN A 266 -5.87 24.63 10.37
C GLN A 266 -6.32 26.01 9.90
N SER A 267 -5.54 27.06 10.17
CA SER A 267 -5.83 28.42 9.72
C SER A 267 -5.71 28.57 8.21
N TYR A 268 -4.68 28.00 7.59
CA TYR A 268 -4.45 28.08 6.14
C TYR A 268 -5.54 27.35 5.33
N LEU A 269 -6.07 26.24 5.84
CA LEU A 269 -7.12 25.47 5.20
C LEU A 269 -8.53 25.93 5.57
N GLU A 270 -8.64 26.94 6.44
CA GLU A 270 -9.91 27.50 6.92
C GLU A 270 -10.85 26.45 7.53
N ILE A 271 -10.29 25.42 8.19
CA ILE A 271 -11.08 24.35 8.79
C ILE A 271 -11.52 24.74 10.21
N PRO A 272 -12.82 24.69 10.53
CA PRO A 272 -13.30 25.07 11.86
C PRO A 272 -12.74 24.15 12.95
N ASP A 273 -12.55 24.71 14.15
CA ASP A 273 -12.08 24.00 15.37
C ASP A 273 -12.84 22.68 15.61
N GLU A 274 -14.12 22.63 15.23
CA GLU A 274 -15.04 21.49 15.42
C GLU A 274 -14.77 20.31 14.50
N GLU A 275 -14.29 20.58 13.29
CA GLU A 275 -13.90 19.57 12.31
C GLU A 275 -12.45 19.15 12.56
N TRP A 276 -11.58 20.09 12.92
CA TRP A 276 -10.16 19.84 13.17
C TRP A 276 -9.88 19.11 14.49
N TYR A 277 -10.64 19.42 15.54
CA TYR A 277 -10.49 18.82 16.87
C TYR A 277 -11.79 18.19 17.36
N ARG A 278 -11.69 16.98 17.92
CA ARG A 278 -12.81 16.27 18.57
C ARG A 278 -13.48 17.08 19.68
N ASN A 279 -12.68 17.88 20.40
CA ASN A 279 -13.15 18.73 21.50
C ASN A 279 -13.60 20.13 21.04
N GLY A 280 -13.40 20.51 19.77
CA GLY A 280 -13.86 21.80 19.25
C GLY A 280 -15.37 21.97 19.44
N ARG A 281 -16.16 20.90 19.21
CA ARG A 281 -17.62 20.91 19.48
C ARG A 281 -17.97 21.06 20.96
N LYS A 282 -17.09 20.64 21.88
CA LYS A 282 -17.29 20.84 23.32
C LYS A 282 -16.94 22.28 23.71
N LYS A 283 -15.94 22.88 23.08
CA LYS A 283 -15.55 24.28 23.25
C LYS A 283 -16.64 25.23 22.72
N LYS A 284 -17.13 25.02 21.48
CA LYS A 284 -18.26 25.76 20.90
C LYS A 284 -19.52 25.71 21.78
N ARG A 285 -19.94 24.51 22.20
CA ARG A 285 -21.07 24.34 23.11
C ARG A 285 -20.89 25.01 24.48
N ARG A 286 -19.65 25.12 24.98
CA ARG A 286 -19.35 25.88 26.21
C ARG A 286 -19.41 27.39 25.98
N GLU A 287 -18.96 27.87 24.83
CA GLU A 287 -19.02 29.28 24.44
C GLU A 287 -20.47 29.73 24.20
N GLU A 288 -21.29 28.97 23.48
CA GLU A 288 -22.73 29.21 23.30
C GLU A 288 -23.49 29.25 24.64
N ARG A 289 -23.15 28.34 25.57
CA ARG A 289 -23.71 28.34 26.94
C ARG A 289 -23.28 29.54 27.78
N ARG A 290 -22.11 30.13 27.50
CA ARG A 290 -21.63 31.34 28.17
C ARG A 290 -22.30 32.59 27.59
N GLN A 291 -22.56 32.61 26.29
CA GLN A 291 -23.29 33.70 25.63
C GLN A 291 -24.76 33.74 26.02
N LYS A 292 -25.41 32.58 26.22
CA LYS A 292 -26.80 32.51 26.73
C LYS A 292 -26.96 32.85 28.22
N LYS A 293 -25.85 33.05 28.95
CA LYS A 293 -25.82 33.41 30.39
C LYS A 293 -25.44 34.87 30.63
N LYS A 294 -25.16 35.64 29.56
CA LYS A 294 -25.01 37.10 29.59
C LYS A 294 -26.26 37.71 29.00
#